data_AF-A4BHQ3-F1
#
_entry.id   AF-A4BHQ3-F1
#
_cell.length_a   1.000
_cell.length_b   1.000
_cell.length_c   1.000
_cell.angle_alpha   90.00
_cell.angle_beta   90.00
_cell.angle_gamma   90.00
#
_symmetry.space_group_name_H-M   'P 1'
#
loop_
_entity.id
_entity.type
_entity.pdbx_description
1 polymer ?
#
loop_
_entity_poly.entity_id
_entity_poly.type
_entity_poly.pdbx_seq_one_letter_code
_entity_poly.pdbx_strand_id
1 'polypeptide(L)'
;MGQILFNFHDVILLMTTMQCLFFALILAITNEARSRGVFMLAAFLAVHASIPLHELILWGGQFKLYVREHWPQLYFIGATAYFLEGALLYLCLRSLVFKDFRFHPMQLWHLIPAGAFVVFLIVTFYSESTPVRMFLIKSERYVYDTGYVYADFLGRALRVVYGLLGLWVLYRYRQARLQSFSQLNQRDLKWLWGLVIAFTCVSVMEWLLSVAKVRNLSHPMDFKLFVQLGLTGYYLNFALMSLWVFIGVRYFSGFETVNEASTQHEKAALPAFESDPGIIADIDGRMRTQNCSPIPI
;
A
#
# COMPACT_ATOMS: atom_id res chain seq x y z
N MET A 1 -24.39 35.00 -2.55
CA MET A 1 -24.55 34.23 -1.28
C MET A 1 -23.33 33.34 -1.15
N GLY A 2 -22.65 33.36 0.00
CA GLY A 2 -21.40 32.63 0.20
C GLY A 2 -21.58 31.13 -0.06
N GLN A 3 -21.08 30.65 -1.19
CA GLN A 3 -21.12 29.23 -1.52
C GLN A 3 -20.10 28.54 -0.62
N ILE A 4 -20.57 27.61 0.20
CA ILE A 4 -19.71 26.75 1.01
C ILE A 4 -18.88 25.91 0.02
N LEU A 5 -17.57 26.15 -0.02
CA LEU A 5 -16.67 25.53 -1.00
C LEU A 5 -16.60 23.99 -0.83
N PHE A 6 -16.73 23.52 0.41
CA PHE A 6 -16.66 22.11 0.76
C PHE A 6 -17.84 21.70 1.64
N ASN A 7 -18.61 20.72 1.17
CA ASN A 7 -19.57 20.02 2.03
C ASN A 7 -18.84 19.03 2.94
N PHE A 8 -19.53 18.48 3.95
CA PHE A 8 -18.91 17.55 4.91
C PHE A 8 -18.21 16.34 4.24
N HIS A 9 -18.82 15.76 3.20
CA HIS A 9 -18.24 14.67 2.42
C HIS A 9 -16.94 15.09 1.71
N ASP A 10 -16.93 16.31 1.17
CA ASP A 10 -15.78 16.86 0.46
C ASP A 10 -14.62 17.12 1.43
N VAL A 11 -14.92 17.59 2.64
CA VAL A 11 -13.93 17.77 3.72
C VAL A 11 -13.27 16.43 4.06
N ILE A 12 -14.02 15.34 4.11
CA ILE A 12 -13.47 14.01 4.42
C ILE A 12 -12.52 13.53 3.33
N LEU A 13 -12.87 13.72 2.05
CA LEU A 13 -11.97 13.41 0.94
C LEU A 13 -10.69 14.27 1.00
N LEU A 14 -10.84 15.55 1.28
CA LEU A 14 -9.71 16.48 1.41
C LEU A 14 -8.80 16.10 2.60
N MET A 15 -9.38 15.79 3.76
CA MET A 15 -8.63 15.34 4.94
C MET A 15 -7.88 14.03 4.66
N THR A 16 -8.53 13.06 4.00
CA THR A 16 -7.88 11.81 3.60
C THR A 16 -6.70 12.08 2.68
N THR A 17 -6.89 12.92 1.66
CA THR A 17 -5.84 13.34 0.72
C THR A 17 -4.64 13.95 1.46
N MET A 18 -4.90 14.95 2.31
CA MET A 18 -3.85 15.67 3.04
C MET A 18 -3.13 14.76 4.03
N GLN A 19 -3.85 13.90 4.74
CA GLN A 19 -3.27 12.96 5.68
C GLN A 19 -2.30 11.98 4.99
N CYS A 20 -2.70 11.43 3.84
CA CYS A 20 -1.85 10.55 3.06
C CYS A 20 -0.61 11.28 2.53
N LEU A 21 -0.76 12.52 2.02
CA LEU A 21 0.37 13.32 1.53
C LEU A 21 1.33 13.71 2.65
N PHE A 22 0.83 14.16 3.80
CA PHE A 22 1.69 14.52 4.93
C PHE A 22 2.41 13.31 5.49
N PHE A 23 1.73 12.17 5.61
CA PHE A 23 2.39 10.95 6.09
C PHE A 23 3.42 10.42 5.08
N ALA A 24 3.12 10.47 3.77
CA ALA A 24 4.09 10.17 2.71
C ALA A 24 5.32 11.09 2.79
N LEU A 25 5.11 12.40 2.98
CA LEU A 25 6.17 13.39 3.08
C LEU A 25 7.03 13.18 4.32
N ILE A 26 6.42 12.95 5.48
CA ILE A 26 7.12 12.65 6.72
C ILE A 26 7.99 11.41 6.53
N LEU A 27 7.42 10.31 6.01
CA LEU A 27 8.17 9.09 5.75
C LEU A 27 9.29 9.29 4.75
N ALA A 28 9.12 10.13 3.73
CA ALA A 28 10.17 10.43 2.75
C ALA A 28 11.32 11.24 3.38
N ILE A 29 11.01 12.21 4.25
CA ILE A 29 11.99 13.09 4.89
C ILE A 29 12.74 12.35 6.02
N THR A 30 12.04 11.58 6.85
CA THR A 30 12.63 10.91 8.02
C THR A 30 13.33 9.59 7.68
N ASN A 31 13.37 9.19 6.40
CA ASN A 31 14.02 7.97 5.95
C ASN A 31 15.56 8.12 5.85
N GLU A 32 16.21 8.41 6.99
CA GLU A 32 17.67 8.61 7.05
C GLU A 32 18.45 7.37 6.57
N ALA A 33 17.94 6.18 6.88
CA ALA A 33 18.53 4.90 6.47
C ALA A 33 18.37 4.58 4.97
N ARG A 34 17.70 5.43 4.18
CA ARG A 34 17.33 5.20 2.77
C ARG A 34 16.71 3.81 2.55
N SER A 35 15.90 3.38 3.51
CA SER A 35 15.21 2.10 3.45
C SER A 35 14.25 2.11 2.25
N ARG A 36 14.45 1.18 1.32
CA ARG A 36 13.60 1.04 0.13
C ARG A 36 12.14 0.79 0.50
N GLY A 37 11.89 0.08 1.61
CA GLY A 37 10.53 -0.22 2.07
C GLY A 37 9.80 1.01 2.58
N VAL A 38 10.49 1.90 3.30
CA VAL A 38 9.91 3.17 3.75
C VAL A 38 9.60 4.08 2.56
N PHE A 39 10.49 4.13 1.57
CA PHE A 39 10.24 4.86 0.33
C PHE A 39 9.05 4.29 -0.47
N MET A 40 8.94 2.96 -0.59
CA MET A 40 7.79 2.32 -1.24
C MET A 40 6.47 2.59 -0.53
N LEU A 41 6.49 2.63 0.80
CA LEU A 41 5.31 3.00 1.58
C LEU A 41 4.92 4.45 1.35
N ALA A 42 5.88 5.38 1.33
CA ALA A 42 5.63 6.78 1.00
C ALA A 42 5.03 6.93 -0.41
N ALA A 43 5.58 6.21 -1.40
CA ALA A 43 5.06 6.19 -2.76
C ALA A 43 3.63 5.63 -2.83
N PHE A 44 3.35 4.53 -2.12
CA PHE A 44 2.00 3.98 -1.99
C PHE A 44 1.02 5.02 -1.42
N LEU A 45 1.39 5.72 -0.35
CA LEU A 45 0.53 6.74 0.27
C LEU A 45 0.31 7.96 -0.64
N ALA A 46 1.33 8.38 -1.38
CA ALA A 46 1.20 9.47 -2.34
C ALA A 46 0.23 9.12 -3.49
N VAL A 47 0.31 7.87 -4.00
CA VAL A 47 -0.64 7.37 -5.00
C VAL A 47 -2.03 7.21 -4.39
N HIS A 48 -2.13 6.69 -3.17
CA HIS A 48 -3.42 6.59 -2.47
C HIS A 48 -4.09 7.95 -2.32
N ALA A 49 -3.34 9.01 -2.01
CA ALA A 49 -3.89 10.37 -1.90
C ALA A 49 -4.54 10.90 -3.19
N SER A 50 -4.09 10.39 -4.34
CA SER A 50 -4.64 10.81 -5.64
C SER A 50 -6.07 10.28 -5.87
N ILE A 51 -6.46 9.19 -5.20
CA ILE A 51 -7.79 8.58 -5.30
C ILE A 51 -8.89 9.48 -4.69
N PRO A 52 -8.86 9.86 -3.40
CA PRO A 52 -9.87 10.75 -2.84
C PRO A 52 -9.83 12.15 -3.46
N LEU A 53 -8.65 12.62 -3.91
CA LEU A 53 -8.54 13.86 -4.68
C LEU A 53 -9.28 13.76 -6.03
N HIS A 54 -9.12 12.64 -6.74
CA HIS A 54 -9.84 12.38 -7.98
C HIS A 54 -11.35 12.33 -7.78
N GLU A 55 -11.83 11.62 -6.74
CA GLU A 55 -13.26 11.58 -6.41
C GLU A 55 -13.78 12.98 -6.02
N LEU A 56 -12.99 13.80 -5.33
CA LEU A 56 -13.33 15.19 -5.01
C LEU A 56 -13.43 16.08 -6.26
N ILE A 57 -12.56 15.85 -7.26
CA ILE A 57 -12.62 16.55 -8.56
C ILE A 57 -13.87 16.12 -9.35
N LEU A 58 -14.25 14.84 -9.30
CA LEU A 58 -15.40 14.31 -10.05
C LEU A 58 -16.75 14.60 -9.40
N TRP A 59 -16.84 14.52 -8.07
CA TRP A 59 -18.11 14.51 -7.34
C TRP A 59 -18.23 15.57 -6.26
N GLY A 60 -17.19 16.35 -6.01
CA GLY A 60 -17.24 17.45 -5.06
C GLY A 60 -18.31 18.47 -5.39
N GLY A 61 -18.81 19.19 -4.38
CA GLY A 61 -19.84 20.21 -4.57
C GLY A 61 -19.34 21.38 -5.42
N GLN A 62 -18.68 22.35 -4.78
CA GLN A 62 -18.16 23.53 -5.47
C GLN A 62 -16.74 23.33 -6.02
N PHE A 63 -15.93 22.51 -5.34
CA PHE A 63 -14.55 22.23 -5.78
C PHE A 63 -14.50 21.64 -7.19
N LYS A 64 -15.43 20.75 -7.53
CA LYS A 64 -15.60 20.23 -8.88
C LYS A 64 -15.74 21.36 -9.91
N LEU A 65 -16.65 22.31 -9.68
CA LEU A 65 -16.90 23.42 -10.59
C LEU A 65 -15.65 24.29 -10.76
N TYR A 66 -14.95 24.57 -9.66
CA TYR A 66 -13.70 25.32 -9.69
C TYR A 66 -12.63 24.66 -10.57
N VAL A 67 -12.42 23.34 -10.40
CA VAL A 67 -11.43 22.58 -11.19
C VAL A 67 -11.83 22.50 -12.67
N ARG A 68 -13.12 22.40 -12.98
CA ARG A 68 -13.62 22.41 -14.37
C ARG A 68 -13.26 23.70 -15.11
N GLU A 69 -13.34 24.83 -14.41
CA GLU A 69 -13.08 26.14 -15.00
C GLU A 69 -11.58 26.45 -15.11
N HIS A 70 -10.81 26.13 -14.08
CA HIS A 70 -9.41 26.55 -13.98
C HIS A 70 -8.42 25.47 -14.45
N TRP A 71 -8.69 24.19 -14.15
CA TRP A 71 -7.76 23.07 -14.39
C TRP A 71 -8.41 21.86 -15.08
N PRO A 72 -9.08 22.03 -16.25
CA PRO A 72 -9.75 20.93 -16.95
C PRO A 72 -8.79 19.82 -17.42
N GLN A 73 -7.50 20.12 -17.56
CA GLN A 73 -6.50 19.12 -17.97
C GLN A 73 -6.22 18.08 -16.87
N LEU A 74 -6.40 18.43 -15.59
CA LEU A 74 -6.14 17.53 -14.47
C LEU A 74 -7.33 16.61 -14.16
N TYR A 75 -8.47 16.82 -14.83
CA TYR A 75 -9.77 16.28 -14.43
C TYR A 75 -9.83 14.74 -14.33
N PHE A 76 -9.06 14.02 -15.16
CA PHE A 76 -9.03 12.56 -15.19
C PHE A 76 -7.68 11.93 -14.83
N ILE A 77 -6.63 12.73 -14.60
CA ILE A 77 -5.29 12.20 -14.33
C ILE A 77 -5.27 11.34 -13.06
N GLY A 78 -6.01 11.76 -12.02
CA GLY A 78 -6.09 11.04 -10.75
C GLY A 78 -6.68 9.62 -10.87
N ALA A 79 -7.46 9.32 -11.91
CA ALA A 79 -8.01 7.98 -12.15
C ALA A 79 -6.91 6.92 -12.39
N THR A 80 -5.71 7.34 -12.82
CA THR A 80 -4.57 6.42 -13.00
C THR A 80 -4.13 5.77 -11.69
N ALA A 81 -4.39 6.41 -10.55
CA ALA A 81 -4.02 5.91 -9.24
C ALA A 81 -4.68 4.57 -8.90
N TYR A 82 -5.90 4.31 -9.39
CA TYR A 82 -6.58 3.03 -9.16
C TYR A 82 -5.81 1.84 -9.75
N PHE A 83 -5.02 2.04 -10.81
CA PHE A 83 -4.23 0.98 -11.44
C PHE A 83 -2.85 0.79 -10.80
N LEU A 84 -2.35 1.82 -10.11
CA LEU A 84 -0.99 1.83 -9.57
C LEU A 84 -0.93 1.48 -8.08
N GLU A 85 -1.96 1.85 -7.32
CA GLU A 85 -1.99 1.70 -5.87
C GLU A 85 -1.82 0.24 -5.41
N GLY A 86 -2.58 -0.69 -5.99
CA GLY A 86 -2.50 -2.11 -5.62
C GLY A 86 -1.11 -2.70 -5.88
N ALA A 87 -0.52 -2.37 -7.04
CA ALA A 87 0.84 -2.80 -7.38
C ALA A 87 1.87 -2.27 -6.36
N LEU A 88 1.77 -0.99 -5.98
CA LEU A 88 2.61 -0.38 -4.97
C LEU A 88 2.45 -1.03 -3.60
N LEU A 89 1.22 -1.36 -3.19
CA LEU A 89 0.97 -2.08 -1.93
C LEU A 89 1.71 -3.41 -1.93
N TYR A 90 1.57 -4.20 -3.00
CA TYR A 90 2.23 -5.49 -3.12
C TYR A 90 3.76 -5.38 -3.05
N LEU A 91 4.35 -4.43 -3.78
CA LEU A 91 5.79 -4.18 -3.75
C LEU A 91 6.25 -3.69 -2.38
N CYS A 92 5.48 -2.80 -1.74
CA CYS A 92 5.73 -2.31 -0.39
C CYS A 92 5.75 -3.47 0.61
N LEU A 93 4.72 -4.34 0.62
CA LEU A 93 4.68 -5.51 1.49
C LEU A 93 5.87 -6.43 1.28
N ARG A 94 6.22 -6.71 0.02
CA ARG A 94 7.37 -7.55 -0.30
C ARG A 94 8.67 -6.94 0.20
N SER A 95 8.84 -5.63 0.09
CA SER A 95 10.03 -4.91 0.58
C SER A 95 10.13 -4.82 2.10
N LEU A 96 9.00 -4.82 2.82
CA LEU A 96 8.95 -4.79 4.29
C LEU A 96 9.21 -6.17 4.91
N VAL A 97 8.75 -7.22 4.22
CA VAL A 97 8.75 -8.60 4.72
C VAL A 97 10.05 -9.34 4.38
N PHE A 98 10.62 -9.11 3.19
CA PHE A 98 11.84 -9.77 2.74
C PHE A 98 13.02 -8.78 2.69
N LYS A 99 14.08 -9.06 3.46
CA LYS A 99 15.29 -8.21 3.53
C LYS A 99 16.02 -8.11 2.18
N ASP A 100 16.05 -9.18 1.39
CA ASP A 100 16.77 -9.23 0.10
C ASP A 100 16.01 -8.61 -1.08
N PHE A 101 15.07 -7.69 -0.82
CA PHE A 101 14.29 -7.09 -1.89
C PHE A 101 15.16 -6.23 -2.82
N ARG A 102 15.45 -6.79 -4.00
CA ARG A 102 16.02 -6.08 -5.13
C ARG A 102 14.92 -5.74 -6.12
N PHE A 103 14.93 -4.49 -6.59
CA PHE A 103 14.11 -4.09 -7.73
C PHE A 103 14.57 -4.90 -8.94
N HIS A 104 13.71 -5.80 -9.40
CA HIS A 104 13.94 -6.53 -10.64
C HIS A 104 13.13 -5.84 -11.73
N PRO A 105 13.65 -5.62 -12.95
CA PRO A 105 12.85 -5.12 -14.09
C PRO A 105 11.56 -5.91 -14.36
N MET A 106 11.48 -7.18 -13.93
CA MET A 106 10.25 -7.97 -13.96
C MET A 106 9.10 -7.34 -13.14
N GLN A 107 9.40 -6.50 -12.16
CA GLN A 107 8.41 -5.77 -11.36
C GLN A 107 7.81 -4.59 -12.13
N LEU A 108 8.44 -4.14 -13.21
CA LEU A 108 7.91 -3.08 -14.08
C LEU A 108 6.65 -3.54 -14.83
N TRP A 109 6.45 -4.86 -14.97
CA TRP A 109 5.22 -5.43 -15.53
C TRP A 109 3.98 -5.04 -14.73
N HIS A 110 4.11 -4.77 -13.43
CA HIS A 110 3.00 -4.30 -12.61
C HIS A 110 2.56 -2.86 -12.95
N LEU A 111 3.37 -2.09 -13.70
CA LEU A 111 2.99 -0.76 -14.20
C LEU A 111 2.27 -0.82 -15.56
N ILE A 112 2.27 -1.96 -16.25
CA ILE A 112 1.60 -2.11 -17.55
C ILE A 112 0.11 -1.73 -17.49
N PRO A 113 -0.68 -2.15 -16.49
CA PRO A 113 -2.08 -1.74 -16.41
C PRO A 113 -2.26 -0.23 -16.29
N ALA A 114 -1.40 0.45 -15.52
CA ALA A 114 -1.43 1.90 -15.40
C ALA A 114 -1.06 2.59 -16.72
N GLY A 115 0.00 2.10 -17.41
CA GLY A 115 0.39 2.60 -18.73
C GLY A 115 -0.70 2.40 -19.78
N ALA A 116 -1.33 1.23 -19.82
CA ALA A 116 -2.45 0.94 -20.71
C ALA A 116 -3.65 1.88 -20.45
N PHE A 117 -3.95 2.16 -19.18
CA PHE A 117 -5.01 3.11 -18.83
C PHE A 117 -4.67 4.56 -19.18
N VAL A 118 -3.39 4.97 -19.04
CA VAL A 118 -2.93 6.28 -19.54
C VAL A 118 -3.11 6.39 -21.05
N VAL A 119 -2.70 5.37 -21.81
CA VAL A 119 -2.91 5.33 -23.26
C VAL A 119 -4.40 5.39 -23.60
N PHE A 120 -5.24 4.64 -22.87
CA PHE A 120 -6.70 4.73 -23.00
C PHE A 120 -7.19 6.17 -22.83
N LEU A 121 -6.85 6.85 -21.73
CA LEU A 121 -7.23 8.25 -21.49
C LEU A 121 -6.71 9.19 -22.59
N ILE A 122 -5.50 8.96 -23.10
CA ILE A 122 -4.94 9.75 -24.19
C ILE A 122 -5.82 9.61 -25.44
N VAL A 123 -6.16 8.38 -25.81
CA VAL A 123 -6.91 8.08 -27.03
C VAL A 123 -8.36 8.53 -26.95
N THR A 124 -9.02 8.36 -25.80
CA THR A 124 -10.47 8.60 -25.67
C THR A 124 -10.84 9.97 -25.11
N PHE A 125 -9.89 10.69 -24.49
CA PHE A 125 -10.16 11.99 -23.88
C PHE A 125 -9.14 13.07 -24.26
N TYR A 126 -7.84 12.84 -24.10
CA TYR A 126 -6.85 13.93 -24.32
C TYR A 126 -6.53 14.21 -25.79
N SER A 127 -6.81 13.28 -26.70
CA SER A 127 -6.74 13.46 -28.16
C SER A 127 -7.81 14.43 -28.69
N GLU A 128 -8.91 14.59 -27.95
CA GLU A 128 -10.04 15.42 -28.34
C GLU A 128 -9.72 16.92 -28.25
N SER A 129 -10.37 17.69 -29.13
CA SER A 129 -10.23 19.15 -29.13
C SER A 129 -10.68 19.76 -27.79
N THR A 130 -10.08 20.87 -27.38
CA THR A 130 -10.42 21.55 -26.12
C THR A 130 -11.92 21.85 -25.95
N PRO A 131 -12.67 22.30 -26.98
CA PRO A 131 -14.13 22.47 -26.87
C PRO A 131 -14.87 21.17 -26.57
N VAL A 132 -14.49 20.06 -27.21
CA VAL A 132 -15.09 18.73 -27.00
C VAL A 132 -14.79 18.23 -25.59
N ARG A 133 -13.54 18.33 -25.13
CA ARG A 133 -13.16 17.96 -23.76
C ARG A 133 -13.95 18.75 -22.71
N MET A 134 -14.11 20.05 -22.92
CA MET A 134 -14.89 20.89 -22.02
C MET A 134 -16.37 20.49 -22.00
N PHE A 135 -16.94 20.16 -23.17
CA PHE A 135 -18.30 19.63 -23.26
C PHE A 135 -18.44 18.29 -22.50
N LEU A 136 -17.51 17.36 -22.68
CA LEU A 136 -17.49 16.07 -21.99
C LEU A 136 -17.40 16.22 -20.47
N ILE A 137 -16.55 17.14 -19.99
CA ILE A 137 -16.42 17.46 -18.56
C ILE A 137 -17.71 18.08 -18.01
N LYS A 138 -18.25 19.11 -18.67
CA LYS A 138 -19.43 19.86 -18.19
C LYS A 138 -20.71 19.03 -18.22
N SER A 139 -20.85 18.17 -19.23
CA SER A 139 -22.00 17.28 -19.38
C SER A 139 -21.88 15.98 -18.57
N GLU A 140 -20.71 15.73 -17.96
CA GLU A 140 -20.37 14.49 -17.22
C GLU A 140 -20.47 13.20 -18.04
N ARG A 141 -20.74 13.29 -19.35
CA ARG A 141 -20.99 12.15 -20.24
C ARG A 141 -19.86 11.14 -20.26
N TYR A 142 -18.62 11.62 -20.18
CA TYR A 142 -17.44 10.75 -20.27
C TYR A 142 -17.36 9.75 -19.11
N VAL A 143 -17.77 10.13 -17.90
CA VAL A 143 -17.72 9.24 -16.71
C VAL A 143 -18.75 8.12 -16.79
N TYR A 144 -19.83 8.34 -17.55
CA TYR A 144 -20.89 7.35 -17.80
C TYR A 144 -20.72 6.64 -19.13
N ASP A 145 -19.68 6.95 -19.91
CA ASP A 145 -19.38 6.25 -21.14
C ASP A 145 -19.00 4.79 -20.86
N THR A 146 -19.39 3.91 -21.78
CA THR A 146 -19.17 2.46 -21.63
C THR A 146 -17.69 2.14 -21.44
N GLY A 147 -16.80 2.79 -22.21
CA GLY A 147 -15.36 2.56 -22.11
C GLY A 147 -14.81 2.95 -20.74
N TYR A 148 -15.20 4.13 -20.23
CA TYR A 148 -14.73 4.60 -18.93
C TYR A 148 -15.28 3.77 -17.77
N VAL A 149 -16.54 3.36 -17.83
CA VAL A 149 -17.16 2.52 -16.78
C VAL A 149 -16.47 1.16 -16.68
N TYR A 150 -16.13 0.52 -17.80
CA TYR A 150 -15.35 -0.72 -17.78
C TYR A 150 -13.91 -0.51 -17.30
N ALA A 151 -13.31 0.63 -17.61
CA ALA A 151 -11.98 0.96 -17.12
C ALA A 151 -11.97 1.21 -15.60
N ASP A 152 -12.94 1.94 -15.04
CA ASP A 152 -13.13 2.12 -13.58
C ASP A 152 -13.32 0.75 -12.90
N PHE A 153 -14.15 -0.12 -13.48
CA PHE A 153 -14.33 -1.49 -13.01
C PHE A 153 -13.02 -2.29 -12.99
N LEU A 154 -12.25 -2.25 -14.07
CA LEU A 154 -10.99 -2.99 -14.16
C LEU A 154 -9.96 -2.46 -13.16
N GLY A 155 -9.84 -1.14 -13.02
CA GLY A 155 -8.93 -0.51 -12.06
C GLY A 155 -9.25 -0.94 -10.63
N ARG A 156 -10.53 -0.92 -10.23
CA ARG A 156 -10.95 -1.37 -8.89
C ARG A 156 -10.82 -2.87 -8.69
N ALA A 157 -11.07 -3.68 -9.72
CA ALA A 157 -10.85 -5.12 -9.68
C ALA A 157 -9.36 -5.45 -9.44
N LEU A 158 -8.46 -4.74 -10.13
CA LEU A 158 -7.01 -4.90 -9.95
C LEU A 158 -6.57 -4.59 -8.52
N ARG A 159 -7.13 -3.55 -7.89
CA ARG A 159 -6.84 -3.23 -6.46
C ARG A 159 -7.20 -4.39 -5.54
N VAL A 160 -8.36 -5.03 -5.75
CA VAL A 160 -8.76 -6.22 -5.00
C VAL A 160 -7.78 -7.38 -5.23
N VAL A 161 -7.41 -7.65 -6.48
CA VAL A 161 -6.44 -8.71 -6.81
C VAL A 161 -5.11 -8.49 -6.09
N TYR A 162 -4.59 -7.27 -6.12
CA TYR A 162 -3.34 -6.95 -5.41
C TYR A 162 -3.47 -6.99 -3.89
N GLY A 163 -4.62 -6.62 -3.33
CA GLY A 163 -4.91 -6.81 -1.90
C GLY A 163 -4.82 -8.29 -1.50
N LEU A 164 -5.43 -9.18 -2.29
CA LEU A 164 -5.35 -10.63 -2.10
C LEU A 164 -3.92 -11.18 -2.26
N LEU A 165 -3.17 -10.70 -3.27
CA LEU A 165 -1.76 -11.05 -3.43
C LEU A 165 -0.91 -10.58 -2.23
N GLY A 166 -1.22 -9.41 -1.67
CA GLY A 166 -0.60 -8.91 -0.43
C GLY A 166 -0.85 -9.84 0.75
N LEU A 167 -2.09 -10.30 0.95
CA LEU A 167 -2.42 -11.30 1.98
C LEU A 167 -1.68 -12.62 1.75
N TRP A 168 -1.57 -13.07 0.50
CA TRP A 168 -0.82 -14.28 0.15
C TRP A 168 0.67 -14.15 0.49
N VAL A 169 1.29 -12.99 0.24
CA VAL A 169 2.68 -12.70 0.63
C VAL A 169 2.85 -12.83 2.15
N LEU A 170 1.94 -12.23 2.93
CA LEU A 170 1.98 -12.30 4.38
C LEU A 170 1.77 -13.73 4.89
N TYR A 171 0.90 -14.50 4.25
CA TYR A 171 0.66 -15.91 4.56
C TYR A 171 1.92 -16.75 4.35
N ARG A 172 2.55 -16.63 3.18
CA ARG A 172 3.77 -17.35 2.83
C ARG A 172 4.90 -17.01 3.79
N TYR A 173 5.04 -15.75 4.18
CA TYR A 173 6.04 -15.35 5.16
C TYR A 173 5.77 -15.95 6.54
N ARG A 174 4.52 -15.98 6.99
CA ARG A 174 4.17 -16.65 8.25
C ARG A 174 4.57 -18.13 8.22
N GLN A 175 4.29 -18.84 7.13
CA GLN A 175 4.68 -20.25 6.98
C GLN A 175 6.20 -20.45 7.00
N ALA A 176 6.95 -19.63 6.26
CA ALA A 176 8.41 -19.71 6.21
C ALA A 176 9.06 -19.48 7.59
N ARG A 177 8.47 -18.59 8.42
CA ARG A 177 8.90 -18.39 9.81
C ARG A 177 8.62 -19.57 10.71
N LEU A 178 7.47 -20.24 10.57
CA LEU A 178 7.15 -21.43 11.36
C LEU A 178 8.14 -22.58 11.13
N GLN A 179 8.84 -22.60 9.99
CA GLN A 179 9.86 -23.63 9.69
C GLN A 179 11.27 -23.24 10.18
N SER A 180 11.50 -21.96 10.51
CA SER A 180 12.81 -21.41 10.85
C SER A 180 12.88 -21.05 12.34
N PHE A 181 12.86 -22.05 13.22
CA PHE A 181 12.75 -21.89 14.68
C PHE A 181 13.95 -21.25 15.40
N SER A 182 15.05 -20.89 14.70
CA SER A 182 16.35 -20.71 15.38
C SER A 182 16.87 -19.28 15.58
N GLN A 183 16.23 -18.21 15.08
CA GLN A 183 16.67 -16.84 15.39
C GLN A 183 15.50 -15.86 15.59
N LEU A 184 15.28 -15.55 16.87
CA LEU A 184 14.28 -14.67 17.42
C LEU A 184 14.66 -13.20 17.19
N ASN A 185 14.40 -12.67 15.99
CA ASN A 185 14.14 -11.23 15.86
C ASN A 185 12.63 -11.06 15.65
N GLN A 186 11.91 -10.88 16.77
CA GLN A 186 10.46 -10.84 16.82
C GLN A 186 9.92 -9.56 16.18
N ARG A 187 9.73 -9.55 14.86
CA ARG A 187 8.80 -8.59 14.22
C ARG A 187 7.38 -9.12 14.31
N ASP A 188 6.59 -8.58 15.25
CA ASP A 188 5.16 -8.81 15.25
C ASP A 188 4.55 -8.15 14.00
N LEU A 189 4.08 -8.97 13.06
CA LEU A 189 3.45 -8.51 11.82
C LEU A 189 1.92 -8.52 11.91
N LYS A 190 1.33 -8.76 13.09
CA LYS A 190 -0.14 -8.75 13.24
C LYS A 190 -0.77 -7.43 12.80
N TRP A 191 -0.10 -6.31 13.06
CA TRP A 191 -0.56 -4.99 12.61
C TRP A 191 -0.60 -4.90 11.09
N LEU A 192 0.42 -5.43 10.41
CA LEU A 192 0.52 -5.43 8.94
C LEU A 192 -0.56 -6.32 8.31
N TRP A 193 -0.87 -7.46 8.94
CA TRP A 193 -2.00 -8.30 8.55
C TRP A 193 -3.34 -7.56 8.63
N GLY A 194 -3.64 -6.97 9.79
CA GLY A 194 -4.90 -6.23 9.99
C GLY A 194 -5.05 -5.09 8.97
N LEU A 195 -3.94 -4.41 8.68
CA LEU A 195 -3.85 -3.32 7.73
C LEU A 195 -4.18 -3.74 6.29
N VAL A 196 -3.60 -4.84 5.81
CA VAL A 196 -3.86 -5.35 4.44
C VAL A 196 -5.27 -5.94 4.33
N ILE A 197 -5.77 -6.60 5.38
CA ILE A 197 -7.15 -7.10 5.42
C ILE A 197 -8.13 -5.94 5.29
N ALA A 198 -7.96 -4.89 6.11
CA ALA A 198 -8.84 -3.73 6.09
C ALA A 198 -8.81 -3.01 4.73
N PHE A 199 -7.62 -2.83 4.14
CA PHE A 199 -7.48 -2.30 2.78
C PHE A 199 -8.22 -3.15 1.73
N THR A 200 -8.09 -4.48 1.81
CA THR A 200 -8.74 -5.40 0.87
C THR A 200 -10.25 -5.33 1.02
N CYS A 201 -10.78 -5.27 2.24
CA CYS A 201 -12.22 -5.11 2.49
C CYS A 201 -12.78 -3.81 1.89
N VAL A 202 -12.10 -2.67 2.11
CA VAL A 202 -12.49 -1.38 1.52
C VAL A 202 -12.45 -1.44 -0.01
N SER A 203 -11.38 -2.02 -0.56
CA SER A 203 -11.22 -2.21 -2.02
C SER A 203 -12.33 -3.06 -2.63
N VAL A 204 -12.75 -4.14 -1.94
CA VAL A 204 -13.87 -4.99 -2.39
C VAL A 204 -15.17 -4.20 -2.41
N MET A 205 -15.44 -3.38 -1.39
CA MET A 205 -16.65 -2.57 -1.36
C MET A 205 -16.68 -1.54 -2.50
N GLU A 206 -15.56 -0.88 -2.77
CA GLU A 206 -15.44 0.03 -3.91
C GLU A 206 -15.58 -0.69 -5.26
N TRP A 207 -15.06 -1.91 -5.36
CA TRP A 207 -15.26 -2.74 -6.54
C TRP A 207 -16.74 -3.11 -6.73
N LEU A 208 -17.47 -3.43 -5.65
CA LEU A 208 -18.93 -3.66 -5.73
C LEU A 208 -19.69 -2.44 -6.25
N LEU A 209 -19.26 -1.22 -5.89
CA LEU A 209 -19.81 0.01 -6.48
C LEU A 209 -19.56 0.04 -8.01
N SER A 210 -18.37 -0.31 -8.49
CA SER A 210 -18.11 -0.38 -9.94
C SER A 210 -18.88 -1.48 -10.66
N VAL A 211 -19.09 -2.63 -10.01
CA VAL A 211 -19.98 -3.70 -10.52
C VAL A 211 -21.40 -3.14 -10.71
N ALA A 212 -21.88 -2.37 -9.72
CA ALA A 212 -23.18 -1.72 -9.83
C ALA A 212 -23.21 -0.73 -11.02
N LYS A 213 -22.15 0.07 -11.24
CA LYS A 213 -22.07 0.99 -12.39
C LYS A 213 -22.12 0.24 -13.72
N VAL A 214 -21.40 -0.88 -13.85
CA VAL A 214 -21.44 -1.72 -15.06
C VAL A 214 -22.83 -2.28 -15.30
N ARG A 215 -23.49 -2.80 -14.24
CA ARG A 215 -24.87 -3.31 -14.34
C ARG A 215 -25.86 -2.22 -14.76
N ASN A 216 -25.64 -0.98 -14.32
CA ASN A 216 -26.47 0.17 -14.67
C ASN A 216 -26.50 0.47 -16.18
N LEU A 217 -25.45 0.08 -16.92
CA LEU A 217 -25.40 0.25 -18.38
C LEU A 217 -26.45 -0.60 -19.10
N SER A 218 -26.79 -1.77 -18.56
CA SER A 218 -27.79 -2.68 -19.14
C SER A 218 -29.15 -2.57 -18.47
N HIS A 219 -29.17 -2.34 -17.16
CA HIS A 219 -30.40 -2.25 -16.36
C HIS A 219 -30.33 -1.01 -15.46
N PRO A 220 -31.10 0.05 -15.76
CA PRO A 220 -31.13 1.26 -14.94
C PRO A 220 -31.42 0.93 -13.47
N MET A 221 -30.53 1.35 -12.59
CA MET A 221 -30.66 1.22 -11.13
C MET A 221 -30.91 2.58 -10.48
N ASP A 222 -31.44 2.54 -9.26
CA ASP A 222 -31.69 3.76 -8.49
C ASP A 222 -30.39 4.51 -8.22
N PHE A 223 -30.37 5.79 -8.58
CA PHE A 223 -29.25 6.69 -8.36
C PHE A 223 -28.85 6.78 -6.87
N LYS A 224 -29.83 6.67 -5.96
CA LYS A 224 -29.60 6.74 -4.51
C LYS A 224 -28.64 5.67 -4.00
N LEU A 225 -28.65 4.48 -4.62
CA LEU A 225 -27.76 3.38 -4.24
C LEU A 225 -26.29 3.71 -4.55
N PHE A 226 -26.00 4.36 -5.68
CA PHE A 226 -24.64 4.80 -6.01
C PHE A 226 -24.14 5.85 -5.02
N VAL A 227 -24.99 6.82 -4.67
CA VAL A 227 -24.63 7.86 -3.69
C VAL A 227 -24.31 7.25 -2.34
N GLN A 228 -25.15 6.35 -1.84
CA GLN A 228 -24.94 5.70 -0.55
C GLN A 228 -23.65 4.86 -0.54
N LEU A 229 -23.46 4.00 -1.54
CA LEU A 229 -22.25 3.17 -1.63
C LEU A 229 -20.97 4.02 -1.79
N GLY A 230 -21.03 5.07 -2.60
CA GLY A 230 -19.92 6.01 -2.78
C GLY A 230 -19.55 6.73 -1.48
N LEU A 231 -20.54 7.29 -0.78
CA LEU A 231 -20.32 7.97 0.50
C LEU A 231 -19.79 7.01 1.57
N THR A 232 -20.36 5.81 1.70
CA THR A 232 -19.81 4.78 2.60
C THR A 232 -18.35 4.47 2.28
N GLY A 233 -17.98 4.44 0.99
CA GLY A 233 -16.60 4.30 0.54
C GLY A 233 -15.69 5.38 1.09
N TYR A 234 -16.11 6.64 0.99
CA TYR A 234 -15.34 7.79 1.48
C TYR A 234 -15.09 7.70 2.99
N TYR A 235 -16.12 7.39 3.76
CA TYR A 235 -16.00 7.27 5.22
C TYR A 235 -15.11 6.11 5.66
N LEU A 236 -15.26 4.95 5.02
CA LEU A 236 -14.44 3.79 5.34
C LEU A 236 -12.98 4.00 4.96
N ASN A 237 -12.71 4.64 3.82
CA ASN A 237 -11.35 4.97 3.43
C ASN A 237 -10.70 5.98 4.37
N PHE A 238 -11.44 7.00 4.81
CA PHE A 238 -10.96 7.95 5.81
C PHE A 238 -10.66 7.27 7.16
N ALA A 239 -11.55 6.39 7.63
CA ALA A 239 -11.34 5.62 8.85
C ALA A 239 -10.12 4.67 8.74
N LEU A 240 -9.97 4.01 7.59
CA LEU A 240 -8.81 3.17 7.28
C LEU A 240 -7.52 3.99 7.35
N MET A 241 -7.45 5.13 6.67
CA MET A 241 -6.25 5.97 6.66
C MET A 241 -5.95 6.55 8.05
N SER A 242 -6.97 6.98 8.79
CA SER A 242 -6.86 7.38 10.20
C SER A 242 -6.22 6.29 11.06
N LEU A 243 -6.71 5.05 10.93
CA LEU A 243 -6.16 3.90 11.64
C LEU A 243 -4.72 3.60 11.20
N TRP A 244 -4.43 3.68 9.90
CA TRP A 244 -3.10 3.47 9.35
C TRP A 244 -2.08 4.45 9.89
N VAL A 245 -2.41 5.74 9.99
CA VAL A 245 -1.48 6.73 10.53
C VAL A 245 -1.23 6.46 12.01
N PHE A 246 -2.27 6.13 12.78
CA PHE A 246 -2.11 5.82 14.20
C PHE A 246 -1.23 4.58 14.44
N ILE A 247 -1.50 3.50 13.70
CA ILE A 247 -0.68 2.27 13.75
C ILE A 247 0.72 2.57 13.22
N GLY A 248 0.82 3.30 12.11
CA GLY A 248 2.07 3.68 11.47
C GLY A 248 2.99 4.42 12.44
N VAL A 249 2.52 5.48 13.09
CA VAL A 249 3.32 6.23 14.07
C VAL A 249 3.77 5.33 15.24
N ARG A 250 2.88 4.46 15.73
CA ARG A 250 3.18 3.58 16.86
C ARG A 250 4.21 2.49 16.55
N TYR A 251 4.16 1.92 15.34
CA TYR A 251 4.99 0.77 14.98
C TYR A 251 6.22 1.16 14.14
N PHE A 252 6.20 2.26 13.38
CA PHE A 252 7.39 2.75 12.66
C PHE A 252 8.40 3.47 13.57
N SER A 253 7.98 4.09 14.68
CA SER A 253 8.92 4.67 15.65
C SER A 253 9.77 3.60 16.37
N GLY A 254 9.34 2.33 16.37
CA GLY A 254 10.10 1.19 16.89
C GLY A 254 10.88 0.40 15.84
N PHE A 255 10.97 0.89 14.59
CA PHE A 255 11.66 0.20 13.49
C PHE A 255 13.18 0.45 13.55
N GLU A 256 13.87 -0.08 14.57
CA GLU A 256 15.32 -0.21 14.50
C GLU A 256 15.65 -1.32 13.50
N THR A 257 16.17 -0.93 12.34
CA THR A 257 16.78 -1.85 11.40
C THR A 257 18.08 -2.36 12.02
N VAL A 258 18.04 -3.54 12.63
CA VAL A 258 19.27 -4.22 13.08
C VAL A 258 20.15 -4.44 11.84
N ASN A 259 21.26 -3.70 11.79
CA ASN A 259 22.29 -3.78 10.77
C ASN A 259 22.91 -5.18 10.82
N GLU A 260 22.93 -5.89 9.68
CA GLU A 260 23.64 -7.18 9.56
C GLU A 260 25.15 -7.07 9.78
N ALA A 261 25.70 -5.85 9.66
CA ALA A 261 27.10 -5.58 9.95
C ALA A 261 27.48 -5.86 11.42
N SER A 262 26.55 -5.72 12.38
CA SER A 262 26.86 -6.07 13.78
C SER A 262 26.88 -7.59 14.00
N THR A 263 26.05 -8.35 13.28
CA THR A 263 26.05 -9.82 13.37
C THR A 263 27.26 -10.45 12.66
N GLN A 264 27.78 -9.80 11.60
CA GLN A 264 29.02 -10.22 10.94
C GLN A 264 30.27 -9.82 11.72
N HIS A 265 30.32 -8.65 12.37
CA HIS A 265 31.44 -8.33 13.26
C HIS A 265 31.45 -9.18 14.53
N GLU A 266 30.29 -9.54 15.08
CA GLU A 266 30.22 -10.44 16.25
C GLU A 266 30.59 -11.89 15.90
N LYS A 267 30.25 -12.37 14.69
CA LYS A 267 30.74 -13.67 14.19
C LYS A 267 32.19 -13.66 13.72
N ALA A 268 32.70 -12.53 13.23
CA ALA A 268 34.11 -12.40 12.80
C ALA A 268 35.05 -12.10 13.98
N ALA A 269 34.53 -11.69 15.13
CA ALA A 269 35.29 -11.42 16.36
C ALA A 269 35.12 -12.49 17.44
N LEU A 270 34.50 -13.64 17.14
CA LEU A 270 34.77 -14.84 17.91
C LEU A 270 36.17 -15.30 17.51
N PRO A 271 37.19 -15.25 18.39
CA PRO A 271 38.44 -15.94 18.09
C PRO A 271 38.05 -17.38 17.75
N ALA A 272 38.45 -17.85 16.57
CA ALA A 272 38.45 -19.27 16.30
C ALA A 272 39.12 -19.89 17.53
N PHE A 273 38.37 -20.67 18.30
CA PHE A 273 38.92 -21.38 19.43
C PHE A 273 39.83 -22.44 18.81
N GLU A 274 41.05 -22.01 18.51
CA GLU A 274 42.15 -22.86 18.09
C GLU A 274 42.38 -23.74 19.31
N SER A 275 41.80 -24.92 19.24
CA SER A 275 41.84 -25.90 20.31
C SER A 275 43.29 -26.33 20.48
N ASP A 276 43.99 -25.65 21.39
CA ASP A 276 45.34 -26.01 21.81
C ASP A 276 45.32 -27.48 22.30
N PRO A 277 46.05 -28.40 21.63
CA PRO A 277 46.10 -29.80 22.01
C PRO A 277 46.48 -30.02 23.49
N GLY A 278 47.22 -29.07 24.09
CA GLY A 278 47.59 -29.11 25.51
C GLY A 278 46.40 -28.93 26.46
N ILE A 279 45.42 -28.09 26.10
CA ILE A 279 44.25 -27.81 26.94
C ILE A 279 43.25 -28.97 26.88
N ILE A 280 43.09 -29.59 25.71
CA ILE A 280 42.27 -30.81 25.58
C ILE A 280 42.85 -31.94 26.43
N ALA A 281 44.18 -32.11 26.42
CA ALA A 281 44.85 -33.13 27.24
C ALA A 281 44.72 -32.88 28.75
N ASP A 282 44.75 -31.62 29.21
CA ASP A 282 44.54 -31.29 30.64
C ASP A 282 43.08 -31.55 31.07
N ILE A 283 42.10 -31.24 30.22
CA ILE A 283 40.69 -31.51 30.50
C ILE A 283 40.41 -33.02 30.54
N ASP A 284 40.96 -33.79 29.60
CA ASP A 284 40.82 -35.25 29.58
C ASP A 284 41.52 -35.91 30.77
N GLY A 285 42.67 -35.36 31.20
CA GLY A 285 43.37 -35.77 32.41
C GLY A 285 42.56 -35.53 33.69
N ARG A 286 41.88 -34.38 33.79
CA ARG A 286 41.02 -34.04 34.93
C ARG A 286 39.70 -34.82 34.96
N MET A 287 39.14 -35.16 33.80
CA MET A 287 37.94 -36.01 33.74
C MET A 287 38.24 -37.46 34.15
N ARG A 288 39.45 -37.97 33.87
CA ARG A 288 39.86 -39.30 34.34
C ARG A 288 40.14 -39.36 35.84
N THR A 289 40.59 -38.27 36.45
CA THR A 289 40.84 -38.22 37.90
C THR A 289 39.57 -38.03 38.73
N GLN A 290 38.52 -37.40 38.18
CA GLN A 290 37.24 -37.22 38.89
C GLN A 290 36.34 -38.48 38.88
N ASN A 291 36.49 -39.39 37.91
CA ASN A 291 35.68 -40.61 37.82
C ASN A 291 36.16 -41.78 38.70
N CYS A 292 37.16 -41.58 39.56
CA CYS A 292 37.63 -42.58 40.53
C CYS A 292 37.34 -42.16 41.98
N SER A 293 36.06 -41.93 42.30
CA SER A 293 35.60 -41.94 43.70
C SER A 293 34.52 -43.01 43.82
N PRO A 294 34.79 -44.19 44.42
CA PRO A 294 33.73 -45.14 44.70
C PRO A 294 32.80 -44.53 45.75
N ILE A 295 31.51 -44.54 45.44
CA ILE A 295 30.43 -44.20 46.37
C ILE A 295 30.56 -45.14 47.58
N PRO A 296 30.77 -44.63 48.81
CA PRO A 296 30.73 -45.48 49.99
C PRO A 296 29.30 -45.94 50.25
N ILE A 297 29.16 -47.22 50.55
CA ILE A 297 27.92 -47.92 50.94
C ILE A 297 27.36 -47.35 52.24
#